data_AF-A0A2N2FCA6-F1
#
_entry.id   AF-A0A2N2FCA6-F1
#
_cell.length_a   1.000
_cell.length_b   1.000
_cell.length_c   1.000
_cell.angle_alpha   90.00
_cell.angle_beta   90.00
_cell.angle_gamma   90.00
#
_symmetry.space_group_name_H-M   'P 1'
#
loop_
_entity.id
_entity.type
_entity.pdbx_description
1 polymer ?
#
loop_
_entity_poly.entity_id
_entity_poly.type
_entity_poly.pdbx_seq_one_letter_code
_entity_poly.pdbx_strand_id
1 'polypeptide(L)' 'TLRGANLQGADLREANLAEADMMEADLSGSNLIDANLGGVDLTNANLTGADLTGSNVPDHKILRAKSLYGTIMPDGSTHS' A
#
# COMPACT_ATOMS: atom_id res chain seq x y z
N THR A 1 -1.94 5.01 -14.47
CA THR A 1 -1.64 3.61 -14.10
C THR A 1 -0.28 3.58 -13.45
N LEU A 2 -0.17 2.92 -12.30
CA LEU A 2 1.08 2.61 -11.59
C LEU A 2 1.29 1.08 -11.56
N ARG A 3 0.62 0.36 -12.47
CA ARG A 3 0.69 -1.08 -12.56
C ARG A 3 2.13 -1.52 -12.81
N GLY A 4 2.61 -2.44 -11.96
CA GLY A 4 3.99 -2.94 -12.01
C GLY A 4 5.06 -1.89 -11.73
N ALA A 5 4.71 -0.70 -11.23
CA ALA A 5 5.68 0.33 -10.91
C ALA A 5 6.60 -0.12 -9.76
N ASN A 6 7.87 0.29 -9.82
CA ASN A 6 8.79 0.18 -8.70
C ASN A 6 8.71 1.45 -7.85
N LEU A 7 8.14 1.33 -6.66
CA LEU A 7 7.96 2.37 -5.66
C LEU A 7 8.61 1.96 -4.33
N GLN A 8 9.61 1.09 -4.39
CA GLN A 8 10.34 0.63 -3.21
C GLN A 8 10.94 1.83 -2.45
N GLY A 9 10.64 1.91 -1.15
CA GLY A 9 11.13 2.98 -0.28
C GLY A 9 10.61 4.38 -0.61
N ALA A 10 9.62 4.51 -1.49
CA ALA A 10 9.09 5.82 -1.87
C ALA A 10 8.40 6.52 -0.68
N ASP A 11 8.58 7.83 -0.58
CA ASP A 11 7.79 8.68 0.31
C ASP A 11 6.51 9.12 -0.42
N LEU A 12 5.38 8.53 -0.03
CA LEU A 12 4.05 8.75 -0.58
C LEU A 12 3.07 9.23 0.50
N ARG A 13 3.59 9.84 1.57
CA ARG A 13 2.77 10.40 2.65
C ARG A 13 1.78 11.41 2.11
N GLU A 14 0.54 11.32 2.60
CA GLU A 14 -0.56 12.21 2.23
C GLU A 14 -0.86 12.24 0.70
N ALA A 15 -0.28 11.32 -0.07
CA ALA A 15 -0.45 11.30 -1.52
C ALA A 15 -1.90 10.97 -1.88
N ASN A 16 -2.42 11.65 -2.90
CA ASN A 16 -3.70 11.29 -3.47
C ASN A 16 -3.54 10.20 -4.53
N LEU A 17 -3.83 8.95 -4.14
CA LEU A 17 -3.74 7.73 -4.95
C LEU A 17 -5.12 7.05 -5.10
N ALA A 18 -6.20 7.80 -4.92
CA ALA A 18 -7.55 7.27 -5.07
C ALA A 18 -7.75 6.67 -6.46
N GLU A 19 -8.40 5.51 -6.51
CA GLU A 19 -8.68 4.73 -7.72
C GLU A 19 -7.43 4.34 -8.54
N ALA A 20 -6.23 4.45 -7.97
CA ALA A 20 -5.02 4.07 -8.67
C ALA A 20 -4.98 2.56 -8.95
N ASP A 21 -4.66 2.21 -10.19
CA ASP A 21 -4.24 0.86 -10.57
C ASP A 21 -2.77 0.68 -10.17
N MET A 22 -2.54 -0.03 -9.05
CA MET A 22 -1.23 -0.39 -8.50
C MET A 22 -1.04 -1.91 -8.49
N MET A 23 -1.75 -2.63 -9.37
CA MET A 23 -1.59 -4.07 -9.47
C MET A 23 -0.13 -4.41 -9.76
N GLU A 24 0.39 -5.46 -9.13
CA GLU A 24 1.77 -5.95 -9.30
C GLU A 24 2.88 -4.96 -8.92
N ALA A 25 2.56 -3.77 -8.39
CA ALA A 25 3.55 -2.77 -8.00
C ALA A 25 4.45 -3.27 -6.85
N ASP A 26 5.69 -2.79 -6.81
CA ASP A 26 6.58 -2.99 -5.66
C ASP A 26 6.52 -1.76 -4.75
N LEU A 27 5.83 -1.88 -3.62
CA LEU A 27 5.69 -0.86 -2.58
C LEU A 27 6.51 -1.22 -1.33
N SER A 28 7.47 -2.14 -1.45
CA SER A 28 8.25 -2.59 -0.29
C SER A 28 8.95 -1.42 0.39
N GLY A 29 8.79 -1.31 1.71
CA GLY A 29 9.36 -0.23 2.52
C GLY A 29 8.84 1.18 2.22
N SER A 30 7.77 1.33 1.41
CA SER A 30 7.21 2.64 1.11
C SER A 30 6.48 3.26 2.31
N ASN A 31 6.48 4.58 2.37
CA ASN A 31 5.75 5.35 3.37
C ASN A 31 4.44 5.87 2.78
N LEU A 32 3.31 5.29 3.20
CA LEU A 32 1.96 5.61 2.73
C LEU A 32 1.10 6.19 3.88
N ILE A 33 1.74 6.77 4.90
CA ILE A 33 1.03 7.36 6.03
C ILE A 33 0.07 8.44 5.52
N ASP A 34 -1.18 8.39 5.98
CA ASP A 34 -2.28 9.29 5.62
C ASP A 34 -2.57 9.39 4.10
N ALA A 35 -2.07 8.46 3.29
CA ALA A 35 -2.35 8.46 1.85
C ALA A 35 -3.83 8.17 1.55
N ASN A 36 -4.38 8.86 0.56
CA ASN A 36 -5.72 8.54 0.04
C ASN A 36 -5.62 7.40 -0.97
N LEU A 37 -5.99 6.20 -0.54
CA LEU A 37 -6.02 4.94 -1.29
C LEU A 37 -7.45 4.44 -1.55
N GLY A 38 -8.44 5.33 -1.47
CA GLY A 38 -9.85 4.99 -1.71
C GLY A 38 -10.04 4.39 -3.10
N GLY A 39 -10.50 3.14 -3.18
CA GLY A 39 -10.73 2.46 -4.45
C GLY A 39 -9.49 1.89 -5.15
N VAL A 40 -8.29 1.98 -4.54
CA VAL A 40 -7.04 1.42 -5.11
C VAL A 40 -7.18 -0.07 -5.45
N ASP A 41 -6.47 -0.53 -6.49
CA ASP A 41 -6.23 -1.95 -6.71
C ASP A 41 -4.78 -2.33 -6.39
N LEU A 42 -4.61 -3.10 -5.31
CA LEU A 42 -3.32 -3.61 -4.81
C LEU A 42 -3.12 -5.10 -5.13
N THR A 43 -3.92 -5.67 -6.04
CA THR A 43 -3.82 -7.10 -6.39
C THR A 43 -2.38 -7.44 -6.81
N ASN A 44 -1.80 -8.44 -6.16
CA ASN A 44 -0.42 -8.88 -6.38
C ASN A 44 0.68 -7.83 -6.10
N ALA A 45 0.38 -6.70 -5.45
CA ALA A 45 1.39 -5.72 -5.05
C ALA A 45 2.28 -6.25 -3.91
N ASN A 46 3.54 -5.81 -3.83
CA ASN A 46 4.43 -6.09 -2.69
C ASN A 46 4.29 -4.99 -1.64
N LEU A 47 3.75 -5.27 -0.45
CA LEU A 47 3.67 -4.30 0.64
C LEU A 47 4.66 -4.59 1.77
N THR A 48 5.62 -5.51 1.59
CA THR A 48 6.57 -5.87 2.64
C THR A 48 7.21 -4.63 3.27
N GLY A 49 7.01 -4.45 4.58
CA GLY A 49 7.54 -3.32 5.34
C GLY A 49 6.97 -1.95 5.01
N ALA A 50 5.89 -1.86 4.22
CA ALA A 50 5.22 -0.59 3.93
C ALA A 50 4.44 -0.08 5.16
N ASP A 51 4.33 1.23 5.30
CA ASP A 51 3.56 1.85 6.38
C ASP A 51 2.28 2.50 5.84
N LEU A 52 1.12 1.90 6.14
CA LEU A 52 -0.20 2.37 5.71
C LEU A 52 -0.95 3.15 6.80
N THR A 53 -0.29 3.49 7.92
CA THR A 53 -0.95 4.12 9.07
C THR A 53 -1.79 5.33 8.66
N GLY A 54 -3.07 5.36 9.05
CA GLY A 54 -3.97 6.48 8.74
C GLY A 54 -4.46 6.57 7.30
N SER A 55 -3.94 5.74 6.38
CA SER A 55 -4.48 5.65 5.02
C SER A 55 -5.92 5.11 5.03
N ASN A 56 -6.71 5.45 4.01
CA ASN A 56 -8.12 5.03 3.92
C ASN A 56 -8.34 3.73 3.10
N VAL A 57 -7.30 2.93 2.88
CA VAL A 57 -7.44 1.63 2.21
C VAL A 57 -8.15 0.65 3.15
N PRO A 58 -9.19 -0.08 2.68
CA PRO A 58 -9.82 -1.09 3.52
C PRO A 58 -9.01 -2.40 3.53
N ASP A 59 -9.03 -3.12 4.66
CA ASP A 59 -8.24 -4.35 4.87
C ASP A 59 -8.36 -5.37 3.75
N HIS A 60 -9.58 -5.60 3.23
CA HIS A 60 -9.82 -6.57 2.16
C HIS A 60 -9.08 -6.25 0.85
N LYS A 61 -8.63 -5.00 0.63
CA LYS A 61 -7.77 -4.62 -0.50
C LYS A 61 -6.30 -4.94 -0.20
N ILE A 62 -5.85 -4.69 1.03
CA ILE A 62 -4.51 -5.04 1.50
C ILE A 62 -4.29 -6.56 1.42
N LEU A 63 -5.28 -7.36 1.85
CA LEU A 63 -5.23 -8.83 1.81
C LEU A 63 -5.14 -9.44 0.39
N ARG A 64 -5.26 -8.63 -0.68
CA ARG A 64 -5.04 -9.07 -2.08
C ARG A 64 -3.60 -8.86 -2.55
N ALA A 65 -2.77 -8.19 -1.75
CA ALA A 65 -1.34 -8.03 -2.01
C ALA A 65 -0.64 -9.39 -1.98
N LYS A 66 0.45 -9.53 -2.73
CA LYS A 66 1.22 -10.80 -2.77
C LYS A 66 2.01 -11.04 -1.49
N SER A 67 2.37 -9.97 -0.77
CA SER A 67 3.18 -10.04 0.44
C SER A 67 2.82 -8.88 1.36
N LEU A 68 2.60 -9.21 2.64
CA LEU A 68 2.27 -8.28 3.71
C LEU A 68 3.27 -8.30 4.87
N TYR A 69 4.34 -9.10 4.76
CA TYR A 69 5.28 -9.28 5.87
C TYR A 69 5.85 -7.94 6.38
N GLY A 70 5.64 -7.64 7.66
CA GLY A 70 6.10 -6.40 8.29
C GLY A 70 5.35 -5.14 7.86
N THR A 71 4.24 -5.26 7.11
CA THR A 71 3.39 -4.12 6.76
C THR A 71 2.75 -3.55 8.03
N ILE A 72 2.70 -2.24 8.16
CA ILE A 72 1.90 -1.57 9.18
C ILE A 72 0.55 -1.24 8.55
N MET A 73 -0.52 -1.79 9.12
CA MET A 73 -1.91 -1.64 8.67
C MET A 73 -2.44 -0.23 8.94
N PRO A 74 -3.56 0.18 8.33
CA PRO A 74 -4.16 1.50 8.56
C PRO A 74 -4.45 1.84 10.03
N ASP A 75 -4.76 0.83 10.85
CA ASP A 75 -4.99 0.95 12.29
C ASP A 75 -3.70 0.96 13.14
N GLY A 76 -2.53 0.89 12.50
CA GLY A 76 -1.22 0.86 13.14
C GLY A 76 -0.77 -0.54 13.58
N SER A 77 -1.56 -1.59 13.38
CA SER A 77 -1.14 -2.96 13.69
C SER A 77 -0.11 -3.47 12.68
N THR A 78 0.86 -4.27 13.13
CA THR A 78 1.83 -4.90 12.21
C THR A 78 1.29 -6.25 11.73
N HIS A 79 1.31 -6.47 10.42
CA HIS A 79 1.04 -7.77 9.83
C HIS A 79 2.34 -8.60 9.81
N SER A 80 2.37 -9.67 10.61
CA SER A 80 3.44 -10.68 10.61
C SER A 80 3.36 -11.61 9.42
#